data_AF-A0AA44NQS4-F1
#
_entry.id   AF-A0AA44NQS4-F1
#
_cell.length_a   1.000
_cell.length_b   1.000
_cell.length_c   1.000
_cell.angle_alpha   90.00
_cell.angle_beta   90.00
_cell.angle_gamma   90.00
#
_symmetry.space_group_name_H-M   'P 1'
#
loop_
_entity.id
_entity.type
_entity.pdbx_description
1 polymer ?
#
loop_
_entity_poly.entity_id
_entity_poly.type
_entity_poly.pdbx_seq_one_letter_code
_entity_poly.pdbx_strand_id
1 'polypeptide(L)'
;MMTLKYPEPAIHEHSGGALFTLSPQGEPGVLPATHQHLVRLRAMLRQRLTGPVKMTCHPHRVGLSSSVAIYLEGKLKQAVNILITVTGQTSWPQEEEYAHPRWYITVPDSADLVYLMLWINGLDV
;
A
#
# COMPACT_ATOMS: atom_id res chain seq x y z
N MET A 1 -9.39 12.40 -10.24
CA MET A 1 -8.75 11.45 -9.31
C MET A 1 -7.47 10.95 -9.96
N MET A 2 -6.35 10.86 -9.23
CA MET A 2 -5.11 10.30 -9.78
C MET A 2 -5.18 8.77 -9.71
N THR A 3 -4.76 8.10 -10.78
CA THR A 3 -4.79 6.63 -10.90
C THR A 3 -3.49 6.13 -11.51
N LEU A 4 -3.11 4.88 -11.20
CA LEU A 4 -2.02 4.21 -11.90
C LEU A 4 -2.46 3.86 -13.33
N LYS A 5 -1.54 4.00 -14.29
CA LYS A 5 -1.72 3.47 -15.64
C LYS A 5 -1.77 1.93 -15.62
N TYR A 6 -0.93 1.32 -14.79
CA TYR A 6 -0.84 -0.12 -14.57
C TYR A 6 -1.05 -0.37 -13.08
N PRO A 7 -2.28 -0.67 -12.63
CA PRO A 7 -2.55 -0.88 -11.21
C PRO A 7 -2.07 -2.26 -10.75
N GLU A 8 -2.27 -3.32 -11.53
CA GLU A 8 -1.86 -4.67 -11.14
C GLU A 8 -0.41 -4.95 -11.57
N PRO A 9 0.53 -5.11 -10.63
CA PRO A 9 1.90 -5.45 -10.99
C PRO A 9 2.01 -6.93 -11.41
N ALA A 10 2.80 -7.19 -12.43
CA ALA A 10 3.11 -8.55 -12.88
C ALA A 10 4.06 -9.24 -11.89
N ILE A 11 3.86 -10.54 -11.67
CA ILE A 11 4.79 -11.35 -10.89
C ILE A 11 5.98 -11.68 -11.77
N HIS A 12 7.17 -11.26 -11.37
CA HIS A 12 8.42 -11.70 -11.98
C HIS A 12 9.57 -11.58 -11.00
N GLU A 13 10.56 -12.44 -11.15
CA GLU A 13 11.78 -12.33 -10.38
C GLU A 13 12.57 -11.09 -10.83
N HIS A 14 13.02 -10.31 -9.86
CA HIS A 14 13.93 -9.20 -10.08
C HIS A 14 14.96 -9.17 -8.97
N SER A 15 16.16 -8.69 -9.29
CA SER A 15 17.22 -8.46 -8.32
C SER A 15 17.12 -7.02 -7.80
N GLY A 16 17.04 -6.85 -6.48
CA GLY A 16 17.01 -5.54 -5.84
C GLY A 16 16.25 -5.51 -4.52
N GLY A 17 16.39 -4.41 -3.79
CA GLY A 17 15.67 -4.18 -2.52
C GLY A 17 14.34 -3.43 -2.67
N ALA A 18 13.95 -3.05 -3.89
CA ALA A 18 12.71 -2.31 -4.17
C ALA A 18 11.47 -3.20 -3.98
N LEU A 19 10.36 -2.58 -3.56
CA LEU A 19 9.09 -3.29 -3.40
C LEU A 19 8.45 -3.58 -4.76
N PHE A 20 8.51 -2.61 -5.67
CA PHE A 20 8.04 -2.72 -7.04
C PHE A 20 9.19 -2.51 -8.02
N THR A 21 9.24 -3.33 -9.08
CA THR A 21 10.06 -3.01 -10.25
C THR A 21 9.33 -1.98 -11.09
N LEU A 22 9.78 -0.73 -11.05
CA LEU A 22 9.15 0.38 -11.76
C LEU A 22 10.03 0.82 -12.94
N SER A 23 10.00 0.06 -14.03
CA SER A 23 10.75 0.40 -15.24
C SER A 23 10.26 1.71 -15.87
N PRO A 24 11.14 2.53 -16.47
CA PRO A 24 10.73 3.76 -17.16
C PRO A 24 9.68 3.55 -18.24
N GLN A 25 9.69 2.36 -18.86
CA GLN A 25 8.69 1.89 -19.81
C GLN A 25 8.33 0.45 -19.47
N GLY A 26 7.03 0.13 -19.48
CA GLY A 26 6.54 -1.22 -19.22
C GLY A 26 5.60 -1.29 -18.03
N GLU A 27 5.17 -2.51 -17.74
CA GLU A 27 4.32 -2.82 -16.60
C GLU A 27 5.16 -2.95 -15.32
N PRO A 28 4.61 -2.55 -14.16
CA PRO A 28 5.27 -2.68 -12.88
C PRO A 28 5.39 -4.15 -12.49
N GLY A 29 6.45 -4.46 -11.76
CA GLY A 29 6.77 -5.81 -11.30
C GLY A 29 6.74 -5.97 -9.79
N VAL A 30 6.54 -7.19 -9.32
CA VAL A 30 6.72 -7.58 -7.92
C VAL A 30 7.28 -8.99 -7.80
N LEU A 31 8.04 -9.22 -6.73
CA LEU A 31 8.38 -10.58 -6.30
C LEU A 31 7.12 -11.36 -5.85
N PRO A 32 7.11 -12.71 -5.95
CA PRO A 32 5.99 -13.53 -5.50
C PRO A 32 5.58 -13.28 -4.05
N ALA A 33 6.54 -13.09 -3.14
CA ALA A 33 6.26 -12.79 -1.73
C ALA A 33 5.54 -11.44 -1.56
N THR A 34 6.02 -10.40 -2.25
CA THR A 34 5.36 -9.08 -2.27
C THR A 34 3.94 -9.18 -2.79
N HIS A 35 3.72 -9.94 -3.87
CA HIS A 35 2.40 -10.16 -4.42
C HIS A 35 1.44 -10.79 -3.39
N GLN A 36 1.90 -11.78 -2.61
CA GLN A 36 1.08 -12.37 -1.54
C GLN A 36 0.68 -11.34 -0.48
N HIS A 37 1.58 -10.44 -0.11
CA HIS A 37 1.26 -9.35 0.82
C HIS A 37 0.22 -8.37 0.25
N LEU A 38 0.30 -8.03 -1.04
CA LEU A 38 -0.70 -7.19 -1.72
C LEU A 38 -2.08 -7.87 -1.73
N VAL A 39 -2.14 -9.16 -2.08
CA VAL A 39 -3.39 -9.95 -2.03
C VAL A 39 -3.98 -9.95 -0.63
N ARG A 40 -3.16 -10.17 0.40
CA ARG A 40 -3.59 -10.14 1.81
C ARG A 40 -4.10 -8.77 2.22
N LEU A 41 -3.36 -7.69 1.92
CA LEU A 41 -3.77 -6.32 2.24
C LEU A 41 -5.12 -5.99 1.61
N ARG A 42 -5.31 -6.32 0.33
CA ARG A 42 -6.58 -6.13 -0.39
C ARG A 42 -7.73 -6.88 0.28
N ALA A 43 -7.52 -8.14 0.66
CA ALA A 43 -8.54 -8.93 1.34
C ALA A 43 -8.92 -8.32 2.71
N MET A 44 -7.93 -7.91 3.50
CA MET A 44 -8.17 -7.29 4.81
C MET A 44 -8.88 -5.94 4.70
N LEU A 45 -8.58 -5.14 3.66
CA LEU A 45 -9.30 -3.90 3.37
C LEU A 45 -10.77 -4.17 3.07
N ARG A 46 -11.06 -5.12 2.16
CA ARG A 46 -12.42 -5.51 1.77
C ARG A 46 -13.23 -6.11 2.91
N GLN A 47 -12.58 -6.78 3.84
CA GLN A 47 -13.26 -7.32 5.03
C GLN A 47 -13.74 -6.20 5.96
N ARG A 48 -13.00 -5.08 6.05
CA ARG A 48 -13.26 -3.99 7.01
C ARG A 48 -14.08 -2.87 6.44
N LEU A 49 -13.89 -2.56 5.16
CA LEU A 49 -14.50 -1.43 4.47
C LEU A 49 -15.55 -1.98 3.52
N THR A 50 -16.73 -1.36 3.54
CA THR A 50 -17.84 -1.74 2.66
C THR A 50 -18.42 -0.53 1.96
N GLY A 51 -18.84 -0.73 0.70
CA GLY A 51 -19.39 0.33 -0.13
C GLY A 51 -18.33 1.35 -0.58
N PRO A 52 -18.74 2.50 -1.16
CA PRO A 52 -17.79 3.47 -1.68
C PRO A 52 -16.80 3.92 -0.60
N VAL A 53 -15.51 3.69 -0.84
CA VAL A 53 -14.44 4.08 0.08
C VAL A 53 -13.88 5.44 -0.32
N LYS A 54 -13.78 6.35 0.64
CA LYS A 54 -13.07 7.62 0.50
C LYS A 54 -11.68 7.48 1.09
N MET A 55 -10.66 7.77 0.29
CA MET A 55 -9.28 7.85 0.75
C MET A 55 -8.87 9.31 1.00
N THR A 56 -8.27 9.57 2.15
CA THR A 56 -7.61 10.85 2.47
C THR A 56 -6.17 10.57 2.87
N CYS A 57 -5.22 11.32 2.31
CA CYS A 57 -3.80 11.16 2.62
C CYS A 57 -3.24 12.41 3.30
N HIS A 58 -2.39 12.22 4.30
CA HIS A 58 -1.65 13.29 4.95
C HIS A 58 -0.15 12.94 4.96
N PRO A 59 0.70 13.72 4.27
CA PRO A 59 2.15 13.53 4.32
C PRO A 59 2.69 13.95 5.69
N HIS A 60 3.63 13.16 6.21
CA HIS A 60 4.27 13.37 7.49
C HIS A 60 5.79 13.27 7.38
N ARG A 61 6.47 13.91 8.32
CA ARG A 61 7.85 13.59 8.69
C ARG A 61 7.81 12.96 10.08
N VAL A 62 8.24 11.71 10.18
CA VAL A 62 8.35 10.99 11.46
C VAL A 62 9.83 10.80 11.74
N GLY A 63 10.39 11.65 12.60
CA GLY A 63 11.85 11.76 12.74
C GLY A 63 12.48 12.21 11.42
N LEU A 64 13.43 11.42 10.91
CA LEU A 64 14.10 11.67 9.63
C LEU A 64 13.41 10.99 8.43
N SER A 65 12.38 10.17 8.68
CA SER A 65 11.71 9.40 7.65
C SER A 65 10.55 10.17 7.01
N SER A 66 10.39 9.97 5.70
CA SER A 66 9.21 10.44 4.97
C SER A 66 8.09 9.40 5.12
N SER A 67 6.90 9.84 5.50
CA SER A 67 5.74 8.97 5.71
C SER A 67 4.48 9.56 5.10
N VAL A 68 3.48 8.72 4.82
CA VAL A 68 2.12 9.15 4.49
C VAL A 68 1.14 8.37 5.36
N ALA A 69 0.30 9.11 6.09
CA ALA A 69 -0.87 8.55 6.75
C ALA A 69 -2.03 8.51 5.76
N ILE A 70 -2.64 7.35 5.60
CA ILE A 70 -3.80 7.10 4.74
C ILE A 70 -4.97 6.79 5.66
N TYR A 71 -6.05 7.56 5.52
CA TYR A 71 -7.33 7.30 6.14
C TYR A 71 -8.32 6.83 5.08
N LEU A 72 -8.79 5.59 5.22
CA LEU A 72 -9.80 4.98 4.36
C LEU A 72 -11.11 4.93 5.15
N GLU A 73 -12.16 5.55 4.62
CA GLU A 73 -13.49 5.60 5.23
C GLU A 73 -14.51 4.92 4.31
N GLY A 74 -15.17 3.88 4.82
CA GLY A 74 -16.27 3.19 4.16
C GLY A 74 -17.63 3.58 4.75
N LYS A 75 -18.66 2.77 4.49
CA LYS A 75 -20.00 2.98 5.08
C LYS A 75 -20.00 2.76 6.59
N LEU A 76 -21.05 3.29 7.25
CA LEU A 76 -21.33 3.04 8.68
C LEU A 76 -20.14 3.36 9.61
N LYS A 77 -19.33 4.38 9.28
CA LYS A 77 -18.12 4.79 10.01
C LYS A 77 -17.03 3.71 10.10
N GLN A 78 -17.06 2.71 9.21
CA GLN A 78 -15.95 1.78 9.04
C GLN A 78 -14.73 2.56 8.56
N ALA A 79 -13.58 2.33 9.19
CA ALA A 79 -12.36 3.00 8.80
C ALA A 79 -11.12 2.13 9.01
N VAL A 80 -10.11 2.37 8.17
CA VAL A 80 -8.77 1.82 8.29
C VAL A 80 -7.77 2.96 8.17
N ASN A 81 -6.79 2.99 9.07
CA ASN A 81 -5.66 3.90 9.03
C ASN A 81 -4.41 3.13 8.63
N ILE A 82 -3.68 3.58 7.62
CA ILE A 82 -2.42 2.97 7.20
C ILE A 82 -1.34 4.04 7.27
N LEU A 83 -0.24 3.77 7.96
CA LEU A 83 0.96 4.60 7.90
C LEU A 83 2.01 3.89 7.04
N ILE A 84 2.35 4.49 5.89
CA ILE A 84 3.44 4.03 5.04
C ILE A 84 4.67 4.89 5.33
N THR A 85 5.80 4.28 5.68
CA THR A 85 7.05 5.00 6.00
C THR A 85 8.20 4.52 5.13
N VAL A 86 8.96 5.45 4.54
CA VAL A 86 10.19 5.14 3.82
C VAL A 86 11.31 4.87 4.82
N THR A 87 11.85 3.66 4.82
CA THR A 87 12.92 3.23 5.75
C THR A 87 14.11 2.57 5.06
N GLY A 88 14.05 2.35 3.74
CA GLY A 88 15.05 1.53 3.03
C GLY A 88 14.81 0.02 3.19
N GLN A 89 13.76 -0.39 3.90
CA GLN A 89 13.38 -1.78 4.11
C GLN A 89 11.87 -1.98 3.98
N THR A 90 11.46 -3.19 3.64
CA THR A 90 10.05 -3.56 3.53
C THR A 90 9.55 -4.24 4.79
N SER A 91 8.40 -3.82 5.29
CA SER A 91 7.64 -4.56 6.30
C SER A 91 6.15 -4.46 6.03
N TRP A 92 5.42 -5.51 6.41
CA TRP A 92 3.98 -5.62 6.25
C TRP A 92 3.33 -5.93 7.59
N PRO A 93 2.04 -5.58 7.78
CA PRO A 93 1.32 -5.94 8.99
C PRO A 93 1.26 -7.47 9.13
N GLN A 94 1.48 -7.94 10.35
CA GLN A 94 1.29 -9.33 10.74
C GLN A 94 -0.20 -9.66 10.91
N GLU A 95 -0.52 -10.95 11.02
CA GLU A 95 -1.88 -11.44 11.14
C GLU A 95 -2.66 -10.82 12.30
N GLU A 96 -2.00 -10.70 13.45
CA GLU A 96 -2.57 -10.16 14.67
C GLU A 96 -2.79 -8.64 14.55
N GLU A 97 -1.90 -7.94 13.84
CA GLU A 97 -2.02 -6.50 13.63
C GLU A 97 -3.22 -6.16 12.74
N TYR A 98 -3.56 -7.04 11.82
CA TYR A 98 -4.77 -6.92 11.01
C TYR A 98 -6.07 -7.04 11.81
N ALA A 99 -6.05 -7.48 13.08
CA ALA A 99 -7.20 -7.43 13.98
C ALA A 99 -7.55 -5.99 14.42
N HIS A 100 -6.63 -5.05 14.27
CA HIS A 100 -6.84 -3.63 14.55
C HIS A 100 -7.09 -2.81 13.27
N PRO A 101 -7.76 -1.64 13.35
CA PRO A 101 -7.99 -0.78 12.19
C PRO A 101 -6.81 0.17 11.89
N ARG A 102 -5.61 -0.11 12.43
CA ARG A 102 -4.41 0.71 12.21
C ARG A 102 -3.25 -0.19 11.82
N TRP A 103 -2.69 0.06 10.64
CA TRP A 103 -1.64 -0.76 10.05
C TRP A 103 -0.42 0.07 9.71
N TYR A 104 0.75 -0.55 9.79
CA TYR A 104 2.03 0.08 9.49
C TYR A 104 2.71 -0.70 8.38
N ILE A 105 3.20 0.01 7.38
CA ILE A 105 3.95 -0.56 6.27
C ILE A 105 5.24 0.24 6.16
N THR A 106 6.39 -0.43 6.04
CA THR A 106 7.61 0.26 5.60
C THR A 106 7.92 -0.11 4.16
N VAL A 107 8.44 0.87 3.44
CA VAL A 107 8.86 0.71 2.05
C VAL A 107 10.31 1.15 1.85
N PRO A 108 10.99 0.60 0.85
CA PRO A 108 12.37 0.96 0.53
C PRO A 108 12.55 2.43 0.16
N ASP A 109 11.72 2.95 -0.74
CA ASP A 109 11.86 4.31 -1.26
C ASP A 109 10.52 5.03 -1.50
N SER A 110 10.61 6.27 -1.99
CA SER A 110 9.43 7.11 -2.26
C SER A 110 8.65 6.68 -3.50
N ALA A 111 9.26 6.02 -4.48
CA ALA A 111 8.54 5.52 -5.64
C ALA A 111 7.64 4.35 -5.23
N ASP A 112 8.15 3.45 -4.38
CA ASP A 112 7.37 2.37 -3.77
C ASP A 112 6.22 2.92 -2.91
N LEU A 113 6.47 3.98 -2.14
CA LEU A 113 5.43 4.65 -1.36
C LEU A 113 4.29 5.18 -2.26
N VAL A 114 4.65 5.93 -3.30
CA VAL A 114 3.67 6.56 -4.20
C VAL A 114 2.89 5.50 -4.97
N TYR A 115 3.58 4.48 -5.47
CA TYR A 115 2.93 3.38 -6.17
C TYR A 115 1.94 2.65 -5.25
N LEU A 116 2.36 2.26 -4.04
CA LEU A 116 1.48 1.56 -3.09
C LEU A 116 0.28 2.42 -2.68
N MET A 117 0.47 3.72 -2.43
CA MET A 117 -0.61 4.65 -2.12
C MET A 117 -1.64 4.73 -3.25
N LEU A 118 -1.18 4.86 -4.51
CA LEU A 118 -2.08 4.92 -5.67
C LEU A 118 -2.72 3.57 -5.97
N TRP A 119 -2.04 2.47 -5.69
CA TRP A 119 -2.59 1.12 -5.78
C TRP A 119 -3.74 0.94 -4.78
N ILE A 120 -3.55 1.33 -3.51
CA ILE A 120 -4.61 1.30 -2.48
C ILE A 120 -5.82 2.15 -2.93
N ASN A 121 -5.58 3.34 -3.48
CA ASN A 121 -6.63 4.22 -3.99
C ASN A 121 -7.43 3.64 -5.16
N GLY A 122 -6.80 2.78 -5.95
CA GLY A 122 -7.40 2.13 -7.12
C GLY A 122 -8.09 0.81 -6.81
N LEU A 123 -8.08 0.37 -5.54
CA LEU A 123 -8.79 -0.84 -5.15
C LEU A 123 -10.30 -0.58 -5.17
N ASP A 124 -11.03 -1.47 -5.86
CA ASP A 124 -12.45 -1.65 -5.60
C ASP A 124 -12.58 -2.37 -4.25
N VAL A 125 -12.69 -1.58 -3.18
CA VAL A 125 -12.93 -2.03 -1.81
C VAL A 125 -14.40 -1.85 -1.47
#